data_AF-A0A059LK53-F1
#
_entry.id   AF-A0A059LK53-F1
#
_cell.length_a   1.000
_cell.length_b   1.000
_cell.length_c   1.000
_cell.angle_alpha   90.00
_cell.angle_beta   90.00
_cell.angle_gamma   90.00
#
_symmetry.space_group_name_H-M   'P 1'
#
loop_
_entity.id
_entity.type
_entity.pdbx_description
1 polymer ?
#
loop_
_entity_poly.entity_id
_entity_poly.type
_entity_poly.pdbx_seq_one_letter_code
_entity_poly.pdbx_strand_id
1 'polypeptide(L)'
;SRERASAAREAEEIVAEERAEFEAWRDSLDTVPTIKALRSKAEAIRAAETARALARLGVEGKEAGVAGSRLARVVEDLGRGIVNKLLHGPTTSLRCQGPAGALQSLANAEALERMFQLDAEAGEDGGAGKKAPKKTPREAPREAPARREPALV
;
A
#
# COMPACT_ATOMS: atom_id res chain seq x y z
N SER A 1 46.75 -7.51 -9.45
CA SER A 1 46.69 -7.47 -10.93
C SER A 1 45.61 -6.48 -11.33
N ARG A 2 45.76 -5.79 -12.47
CA ARG A 2 44.73 -4.86 -13.00
C ARG A 2 43.35 -5.51 -13.11
N GLU A 3 43.29 -6.78 -13.48
CA GLU A 3 42.05 -7.56 -13.55
C GLU A 3 41.30 -7.62 -12.21
N ARG A 4 42.00 -7.83 -11.08
CA ARG A 4 41.36 -7.82 -9.76
C ARG A 4 40.80 -6.45 -9.39
N ALA A 5 41.47 -5.36 -9.79
CA ALA A 5 40.99 -4.00 -9.56
C ALA A 5 39.78 -3.66 -10.44
N SER A 6 39.77 -4.10 -11.70
CA SER A 6 38.63 -3.94 -12.61
C SER A 6 37.40 -4.71 -12.12
N ALA A 7 37.58 -5.97 -11.73
CA ALA A 7 36.50 -6.80 -11.19
C ALA A 7 35.96 -6.27 -9.85
N ALA A 8 36.83 -5.71 -9.00
CA ALA A 8 36.40 -5.04 -7.77
C ALA A 8 35.53 -3.81 -8.05
N ARG A 9 35.92 -2.97 -9.02
CA ARG A 9 35.13 -1.78 -9.41
C ARG A 9 33.77 -2.16 -10.01
N GLU A 10 33.75 -3.18 -10.86
CA GLU A 10 32.51 -3.69 -11.46
C GLU A 10 31.57 -4.27 -10.38
N ALA A 11 32.14 -4.96 -9.38
CA ALA A 11 31.37 -5.42 -8.22
C ALA A 11 30.86 -4.26 -7.34
N GLU A 12 31.64 -3.20 -7.15
CA GLU A 12 31.21 -2.00 -6.42
C GLU A 12 30.05 -1.28 -7.11
N GLU A 13 30.08 -1.18 -8.44
CA GLU A 13 28.98 -0.58 -9.23
C GLU A 13 27.68 -1.39 -9.06
N ILE A 14 27.74 -2.73 -9.18
CA ILE A 14 26.59 -3.61 -8.95
C ILE A 14 26.05 -3.46 -7.51
N VAL A 15 26.94 -3.44 -6.50
CA VAL A 15 26.52 -3.29 -5.10
C VAL A 15 25.87 -1.93 -4.85
N ALA A 16 26.33 -0.87 -5.51
CA ALA A 16 25.74 0.46 -5.38
C ALA A 16 24.33 0.52 -5.98
N GLU A 17 24.12 -0.12 -7.14
CA GLU A 17 22.81 -0.23 -7.79
C GLU A 17 21.82 -1.00 -6.91
N GLU A 18 22.19 -2.21 -6.46
CA GLU A 18 21.35 -3.05 -5.59
C GLU A 18 21.02 -2.36 -4.27
N ARG A 19 21.97 -1.59 -3.70
CA ARG A 19 21.73 -0.78 -2.50
C ARG A 19 20.66 0.29 -2.75
N ALA A 20 20.75 0.99 -3.87
CA ALA A 20 19.79 2.04 -4.22
C ALA A 20 18.39 1.46 -4.41
N GLU A 21 18.27 0.29 -5.06
CA GLU A 21 17.00 -0.42 -5.19
C GLU A 21 16.43 -0.87 -3.85
N PHE A 22 17.27 -1.40 -2.96
CA PHE A 22 16.87 -1.81 -1.62
C PHE A 22 16.37 -0.63 -0.78
N GLU A 23 17.07 0.50 -0.80
CA GLU A 23 16.70 1.71 -0.07
C GLU A 23 15.37 2.28 -0.61
N ALA A 24 15.21 2.36 -1.93
CA ALA A 24 13.95 2.78 -2.55
C ALA A 24 12.78 1.86 -2.19
N TRP A 25 13.01 0.55 -2.13
CA TRP A 25 12.01 -0.41 -1.68
C TRP A 25 11.66 -0.22 -0.21
N ARG A 26 12.65 -0.05 0.69
CA ARG A 26 12.42 0.18 2.11
C ARG A 26 11.57 1.43 2.32
N ASP A 27 11.96 2.55 1.71
CA ASP A 27 11.28 3.83 1.86
C ASP A 27 9.84 3.77 1.30
N SER A 28 9.58 2.89 0.33
CA SER A 28 8.21 2.64 -0.16
C SER A 28 7.28 2.02 0.89
N LEU A 29 7.81 1.46 1.98
CA LEU A 29 7.05 0.84 3.05
C LEU A 29 6.65 1.82 4.16
N ASP A 30 7.27 3.00 4.24
CA ASP A 30 7.07 3.95 5.34
C ASP A 30 5.63 4.47 5.43
N THR A 31 4.89 4.52 4.31
CA THR A 31 3.49 4.97 4.27
C THR A 31 2.47 3.86 4.54
N VAL A 32 2.90 2.60 4.65
CA VAL A 32 2.01 1.45 4.86
C VAL A 32 1.22 1.55 6.18
N PRO A 33 1.81 1.96 7.32
CA PRO A 33 1.07 2.18 8.56
C PRO A 33 -0.04 3.23 8.40
N THR A 34 0.27 4.35 7.74
CA THR A 34 -0.69 5.43 7.47
C THR A 34 -1.85 4.96 6.59
N ILE A 35 -1.57 4.19 5.53
CA ILE A 35 -2.60 3.56 4.70
C ILE A 35 -3.51 2.66 5.55
N LYS A 36 -2.93 1.84 6.44
CA LYS A 36 -3.70 0.95 7.32
C LYS A 36 -4.59 1.74 8.27
N ALA A 37 -4.05 2.74 8.94
CA ALA A 37 -4.78 3.57 9.89
C ALA A 37 -5.94 4.33 9.21
N LEU A 38 -5.69 4.94 8.06
CA LEU A 38 -6.71 5.65 7.28
C LEU A 38 -7.86 4.73 6.87
N ARG A 39 -7.54 3.53 6.37
CA ARG A 39 -8.56 2.54 5.97
C ARG A 39 -9.36 2.03 7.18
N SER A 40 -8.70 1.80 8.31
CA SER A 40 -9.36 1.38 9.55
C SER A 40 -10.35 2.43 10.03
N LYS A 41 -9.92 3.69 10.12
CA LYS A 41 -10.77 4.81 10.56
C LYS A 41 -11.99 5.00 9.64
N ALA A 42 -11.77 4.95 8.33
CA ALA A 42 -12.87 5.07 7.36
C ALA A 42 -13.86 3.91 7.45
N GLU A 43 -13.39 2.68 7.67
CA GLU A 43 -14.26 1.51 7.84
C GLU A 43 -15.07 1.60 9.14
N ALA A 44 -14.47 2.07 10.23
CA ALA A 44 -15.17 2.30 11.49
C ALA A 44 -16.30 3.33 11.34
N ILE A 45 -16.03 4.45 10.66
CA ILE A 45 -17.04 5.48 10.36
C ILE A 45 -18.15 4.89 9.49
N ARG A 46 -17.80 4.18 8.41
CA ARG A 46 -18.77 3.56 7.51
C ARG A 46 -19.68 2.59 8.24
N ALA A 47 -19.12 1.69 9.03
CA ALA A 47 -19.88 0.70 9.78
C ALA A 47 -20.83 1.36 10.77
N ALA A 48 -20.37 2.40 11.49
CA ALA A 48 -21.21 3.15 12.42
C ALA A 48 -22.39 3.85 11.72
N GLU A 49 -22.14 4.50 10.58
CA GLU A 49 -23.20 5.18 9.83
C GLU A 49 -24.17 4.20 9.16
N THR A 50 -23.68 3.09 8.62
CA THR A 50 -24.53 2.06 8.04
C THR A 50 -25.43 1.45 9.11
N ALA A 51 -24.88 1.09 10.29
CA ALA A 51 -25.68 0.59 11.40
C ALA A 51 -26.76 1.60 11.82
N ARG A 52 -26.42 2.90 11.96
CA ARG A 52 -27.39 3.96 12.24
C ARG A 52 -28.51 4.04 11.19
N ALA A 53 -28.17 3.91 9.91
CA ALA A 53 -29.14 3.93 8.82
C ALA A 53 -30.07 2.72 8.86
N LEU A 54 -29.53 1.51 9.08
CA LEU A 54 -30.30 0.28 9.16
C LEU A 54 -31.27 0.28 10.35
N ALA A 55 -30.82 0.74 11.52
CA ALA A 55 -31.67 0.90 12.70
C ALA A 55 -32.86 1.84 12.43
N ARG A 56 -32.62 2.98 11.76
CA ARG A 56 -33.68 3.94 11.38
C ARG A 56 -34.66 3.38 10.35
N LEU A 57 -34.20 2.49 9.49
CA LEU A 57 -35.02 1.83 8.48
C LEU A 57 -35.78 0.61 9.04
N GLY A 58 -35.52 0.21 10.29
CA GLY A 58 -36.18 -0.94 10.91
C GLY A 58 -35.86 -2.28 10.22
N VAL A 59 -34.72 -2.36 9.52
CA VAL A 59 -34.31 -3.55 8.75
C VAL A 59 -33.33 -4.46 9.50
N GLU A 60 -33.26 -4.30 10.82
CA GLU A 60 -32.40 -5.10 11.69
C GLU A 60 -33.16 -6.32 12.27
N GLY A 61 -32.42 -7.39 12.53
CA GLY A 61 -32.98 -8.59 13.17
C GLY A 61 -33.76 -9.52 12.25
N LYS A 62 -34.38 -10.55 12.85
CA LYS A 62 -35.10 -11.62 12.12
C LYS A 62 -36.43 -11.16 11.53
N GLU A 63 -36.96 -10.03 11.98
CA GLU A 63 -38.29 -9.52 11.60
C GLU A 63 -38.30 -8.79 10.25
N ALA A 64 -37.14 -8.34 9.77
CA ALA A 64 -36.99 -7.58 8.53
C ALA A 64 -37.32 -8.40 7.25
N GLY A 65 -37.35 -9.74 7.37
CA GLY A 65 -37.63 -10.66 6.26
C GLY A 65 -36.65 -10.53 5.08
N VAL A 66 -37.03 -11.10 3.93
CA VAL A 66 -36.18 -11.11 2.72
C VAL A 66 -35.98 -9.71 2.14
N ALA A 67 -37.01 -8.87 2.19
CA ALA A 67 -36.96 -7.50 1.67
C ALA A 67 -36.00 -6.62 2.50
N GLY A 68 -36.05 -6.72 3.83
CA GLY A 68 -35.15 -6.01 4.73
C GLY A 68 -33.70 -6.47 4.57
N SER A 69 -33.45 -7.77 4.41
CA SER A 69 -32.11 -8.29 4.13
C SER A 69 -31.53 -7.77 2.80
N ARG A 70 -32.35 -7.67 1.75
CA ARG A 70 -31.92 -7.09 0.47
C ARG A 70 -31.58 -5.60 0.62
N LEU A 71 -32.43 -4.83 1.31
CA LEU A 71 -32.19 -3.41 1.55
C LEU A 71 -30.91 -3.20 2.37
N ALA A 72 -30.72 -3.99 3.45
CA ALA A 72 -29.53 -3.91 4.27
C ALA A 72 -28.24 -4.11 3.44
N ARG A 73 -28.23 -5.10 2.56
CA ARG A 73 -27.12 -5.33 1.63
C ARG A 73 -26.86 -4.14 0.69
N VAL A 74 -27.91 -3.52 0.15
CA VAL A 74 -27.76 -2.35 -0.73
C VAL A 74 -27.15 -1.17 0.02
N VAL A 75 -27.55 -0.93 1.27
CA VAL A 75 -26.98 0.15 2.09
C VAL A 75 -25.51 -0.13 2.44
N GLU A 76 -25.17 -1.37 2.79
CA GLU A 76 -23.78 -1.80 3.01
C GLU A 76 -22.91 -1.61 1.76
N ASP A 77 -23.40 -2.05 0.60
CA ASP A 77 -22.72 -1.91 -0.69
C ASP A 77 -22.53 -0.44 -1.08
N LEU A 78 -23.53 0.40 -0.83
CA LEU A 78 -23.44 1.85 -1.02
C LEU A 78 -22.34 2.46 -0.14
N GLY A 79 -22.35 2.18 1.16
CA GLY A 79 -21.35 2.70 2.10
C GLY A 79 -19.94 2.30 1.69
N ARG A 80 -19.75 1.03 1.34
CA ARG A 80 -18.45 0.52 0.85
C ARG A 80 -18.04 1.17 -0.47
N GLY A 81 -18.98 1.38 -1.38
CA GLY A 81 -18.75 2.05 -2.67
C GLY A 81 -18.27 3.49 -2.48
N ILE A 82 -18.87 4.24 -1.56
CA ILE A 82 -18.47 5.61 -1.21
C ILE A 82 -17.06 5.62 -0.63
N VAL A 83 -16.80 4.82 0.41
CA VAL A 83 -15.47 4.74 1.05
C VAL A 83 -14.39 4.37 0.05
N ASN A 84 -14.62 3.34 -0.77
CA ASN A 84 -13.63 2.91 -1.77
C ASN A 84 -13.28 4.03 -2.76
N LYS A 85 -14.29 4.79 -3.24
CA LYS A 85 -14.07 5.91 -4.17
C LYS A 85 -13.32 7.06 -3.49
N LEU A 86 -13.69 7.43 -2.27
CA LEU A 86 -13.03 8.49 -1.50
C LEU A 86 -11.57 8.14 -1.16
N LEU A 87 -11.32 6.89 -0.76
CA LEU A 87 -9.98 6.46 -0.35
C LEU A 87 -9.05 6.10 -1.51
N HIS A 88 -9.55 5.95 -2.73
CA HIS A 88 -8.72 5.59 -3.87
C HIS A 88 -7.61 6.61 -4.11
N GLY A 89 -7.94 7.90 -4.17
CA GLY A 89 -6.97 8.98 -4.36
C GLY A 89 -5.91 9.01 -3.27
N PRO A 90 -6.27 9.22 -1.99
CA PRO A 90 -5.34 9.25 -0.87
C PRO A 90 -4.47 7.98 -0.76
N THR A 91 -5.05 6.78 -0.91
CA THR A 91 -4.29 5.53 -0.84
C THR A 91 -3.29 5.40 -1.99
N THR A 92 -3.60 5.97 -3.16
CA THR A 92 -2.71 5.94 -4.33
C THR A 92 -1.60 6.97 -4.20
N SER A 93 -1.88 8.15 -3.65
CA SER A 93 -0.88 9.20 -3.42
C SER A 93 0.11 8.90 -2.30
N LEU A 94 -0.14 7.85 -1.50
CA LEU A 94 0.79 7.31 -0.50
C LEU A 94 1.71 6.24 -1.05
N ARG A 95 1.43 5.67 -2.22
CA ARG A 95 2.31 4.66 -2.83
C ARG A 95 3.47 5.38 -3.51
N CYS A 96 4.69 5.08 -3.05
CA CYS A 96 5.91 5.61 -3.66
C CYS A 96 6.02 5.21 -5.14
N GLN A 97 6.20 6.20 -6.03
CA GLN A 97 6.41 6.00 -7.47
C GLN A 97 7.90 6.21 -7.85
N GLY A 98 8.80 5.63 -7.06
CA GLY A 98 10.25 5.79 -7.22
C GLY A 98 10.85 6.95 -6.42
N PRO A 99 12.16 7.21 -6.56
CA PRO A 99 12.91 8.09 -5.64
C PRO A 99 12.37 9.52 -5.54
N ALA A 100 11.95 10.10 -6.66
CA ALA A 100 11.37 11.45 -6.69
C ALA A 100 9.99 11.52 -6.01
N GLY A 101 9.27 10.39 -5.94
CA GLY A 101 7.95 10.30 -5.31
C GLY A 101 7.98 10.00 -3.81
N ALA A 102 9.13 9.60 -3.25
CA ALA A 102 9.25 9.21 -1.85
C ALA A 102 8.95 10.37 -0.89
N LEU A 103 9.59 11.53 -1.11
CA LEU A 103 9.37 12.73 -0.30
C LEU A 103 7.91 13.21 -0.35
N GLN A 104 7.30 13.20 -1.54
CA GLN A 104 5.89 13.59 -1.68
C GLN A 104 4.95 12.61 -1.00
N SER A 105 5.23 11.30 -1.08
CA SER A 105 4.43 10.26 -0.42
C SER A 105 4.49 10.39 1.10
N LEU A 106 5.66 10.72 1.65
CA LEU A 106 5.84 10.98 3.08
C LEU A 106 5.10 12.26 3.51
N ALA A 107 5.25 13.36 2.77
CA ALA A 107 4.53 14.60 3.06
C ALA A 107 3.00 14.41 3.03
N ASN A 108 2.51 13.58 2.10
CA ASN A 108 1.10 13.19 2.02
C ASN A 108 0.68 12.36 3.24
N ALA A 109 1.55 11.45 3.72
CA ALA A 109 1.29 10.63 4.90
C ALA A 109 1.10 11.50 6.14
N GLU A 110 2.05 12.40 6.41
CA GLU A 110 1.98 13.32 7.56
C GLU A 110 0.75 14.24 7.48
N ALA A 111 0.39 14.70 6.28
CA ALA A 111 -0.82 15.50 6.09
C ALA A 111 -2.08 14.72 6.44
N LEU A 112 -2.19 13.47 5.98
CA LEU A 112 -3.33 12.60 6.28
C LEU A 112 -3.36 12.21 7.76
N GLU A 113 -2.22 11.97 8.40
CA GLU A 113 -2.11 11.70 9.83
C GLU A 113 -2.66 12.85 10.67
N ARG A 114 -2.31 14.09 10.33
CA ARG A 114 -2.85 15.29 11.01
C ARG A 114 -4.33 15.52 10.72
N MET A 115 -4.74 15.46 9.45
CA MET A 115 -6.11 15.76 9.03
C MET A 115 -7.12 14.74 9.56
N PHE A 116 -6.72 13.46 9.61
CA PHE A 116 -7.57 12.38 10.07
C PHE A 116 -7.23 11.91 11.49
N GLN A 117 -6.27 12.51 12.18
CA GLN A 117 -5.85 12.13 13.53
C GLN A 117 -5.57 10.61 13.62
N LEU A 118 -4.64 10.14 12.79
CA LEU A 118 -4.36 8.69 12.64
C LEU A 118 -3.38 8.16 13.70
N ASP A 119 -2.60 9.04 14.33
CA ASP A 119 -1.56 8.68 15.31
C ASP A 119 -2.14 8.21 16.67
N ALA A 120 -3.37 8.60 16.98
CA ALA A 120 -4.04 8.26 18.24
C ALA A 120 -4.47 6.79 18.33
N GLU A 121 -4.57 6.09 17.19
CA GLU A 121 -5.13 4.72 17.10
C GLU A 121 -4.04 3.64 16.99
N ALA A 122 -2.76 4.02 16.93
CA ALA A 122 -1.64 3.08 16.78
C ALA A 122 -1.21 2.42 18.12
N GLY A 123 -1.74 2.89 19.25
CA GLY A 123 -1.34 2.47 20.60
C GLY A 123 -2.07 1.25 21.18
N GLU A 124 -3.17 0.79 20.56
CA GLU A 124 -4.04 -0.24 21.15
C GLU A 124 -4.45 -1.32 20.13
N ASP A 125 -3.50 -2.03 19.52
CA ASP A 125 -3.79 -3.43 19.15
C ASP A 125 -2.53 -4.29 19.12
N GLY A 126 -2.53 -5.30 19.99
CA GLY A 126 -1.40 -6.18 20.28
C GLY A 126 -1.05 -7.13 19.14
N GLY A 127 0.17 -7.66 19.21
CA GLY A 127 0.77 -8.53 18.22
C GLY A 127 -0.08 -9.74 17.81
N ALA A 128 -0.13 -9.96 16.51
CA ALA A 128 -0.28 -11.29 15.94
C ALA A 128 0.66 -11.39 14.73
N GLY A 129 1.82 -12.00 14.95
CA GLY A 129 2.70 -12.40 13.87
C GLY A 129 1.95 -13.25 12.85
N LYS A 130 1.79 -12.72 11.63
CA LYS A 130 1.44 -13.51 10.46
C LYS A 130 2.47 -13.22 9.38
N LYS A 131 3.18 -14.29 9.03
CA LYS A 131 4.26 -14.36 8.06
C LYS A 131 3.98 -13.49 6.84
N ALA A 132 4.95 -12.64 6.50
CA ALA A 132 4.96 -11.93 5.23
C ALA A 132 4.78 -12.95 4.09
N PRO A 133 3.88 -12.71 3.12
CA PRO A 133 3.88 -13.50 1.90
C PRO A 133 5.25 -13.29 1.24
N LYS A 134 5.97 -14.39 0.99
CA LYS A 134 7.16 -14.42 0.14
C LYS A 134 6.75 -13.97 -1.26
N LYS A 135 6.69 -12.66 -1.50
CA LYS A 135 6.73 -12.11 -2.84
C LYS A 135 8.20 -11.96 -3.17
N THR A 136 8.70 -12.94 -3.93
CA THR A 136 9.96 -12.83 -4.66
C THR A 136 10.00 -11.45 -5.33
N PRO A 137 11.11 -10.70 -5.22
CA PRO A 137 11.34 -9.56 -6.09
C PRO A 137 11.03 -9.97 -7.53
N ARG A 138 10.19 -9.20 -8.20
CA ARG A 138 9.82 -9.45 -9.58
C ARG A 138 11.10 -9.30 -10.39
N GLU A 139 11.64 -10.43 -10.85
CA GLU A 139 12.85 -10.49 -11.68
C GLU A 139 12.66 -9.57 -12.88
N ALA A 140 13.52 -8.56 -13.02
CA ALA A 140 13.54 -7.69 -14.18
C ALA A 140 13.83 -8.52 -15.44
N PRO A 141 13.28 -8.18 -16.61
CA PRO A 141 13.61 -8.88 -17.85
C PRO A 141 15.13 -8.81 -18.09
N ARG A 142 15.80 -9.97 -18.03
CA ARG A 142 17.21 -10.09 -18.45
C ARG A 142 17.29 -9.90 -19.96
N GLU A 143 17.52 -8.68 -20.41
CA GLU A 143 17.98 -8.44 -21.77
C GLU A 143 19.47 -8.80 -21.83
N ALA A 144 19.79 -9.88 -22.55
CA ALA A 144 21.17 -10.35 -22.70
C ALA A 144 22.00 -9.31 -23.46
N PRO A 145 23.25 -9.01 -23.04
CA PRO A 145 24.10 -8.13 -23.82
C PRO A 145 24.41 -8.78 -25.18
N ALA A 146 24.13 -8.04 -26.25
CA ALA A 146 24.41 -8.43 -27.61
C ALA A 146 25.88 -8.85 -27.75
N ARG A 147 26.12 -10.09 -28.20
CA ARG A 147 27.45 -10.57 -28.57
C ARG A 147 27.99 -9.68 -29.69
N ARG A 148 29.06 -8.93 -29.42
CA ARG A 148 29.85 -8.31 -30.48
C ARG A 148 30.59 -9.41 -31.22
N GLU A 149 30.20 -9.67 -32.46
CA GLU A 149 31.00 -10.51 -33.36
C GLU A 149 32.33 -9.81 -33.68
N PRO A 150 33.46 -10.54 -33.74
CA PRO A 150 34.72 -9.96 -34.18
C PRO A 150 34.68 -9.72 -35.69
N ALA A 151 35.11 -8.53 -36.09
CA ALA A 151 35.38 -8.21 -37.49
C ALA A 151 36.45 -9.14 -38.05
N LEU A 152 36.10 -9.93 -39.07
CA LEU A 152 37.07 -10.60 -39.92
C LEU A 152 37.65 -9.59 -40.91
N VAL A 153 38.98 -9.64 -41.01
CA VAL A 153 39.85 -8.92 -41.97
C VAL A 153 39.46 -9.25 -43.41
#